data_AF-A0A6J1KC28-F1
#
_entry.id   AF-A0A6J1KC28-F1
#
_cell.length_a   1.000
_cell.length_b   1.000
_cell.length_c   1.000
_cell.angle_alpha   90.00
_cell.angle_beta   90.00
_cell.angle_gamma   90.00
#
_symmetry.space_group_name_H-M   'P 1'
#
loop_
_entity.id
_entity.type
_entity.pdbx_description
1 polymer ?
#
loop_
_entity_poly.entity_id
_entity_poly.type
_entity_poly.pdbx_seq_one_letter_code
_entity_poly.pdbx_strand_id
1 'polypeptide(L)'
;MDNSANQSRGGDSSFKTEQLQEDSSKANAPAFVNHGLLLWNQNRQQWLQNKKANRKEQLIREPKLSWNATYDSLLGSNKPFPQPIPLGEMVDFLVDIWEQEGLYD
;
A
#
# COMPACT_ATOMS: atom_id res chain seq x y z
N MET A 1 -37.78 -26.47 -0.97
CA MET A 1 -36.76 -26.46 -2.04
C MET A 1 -35.53 -25.81 -1.43
N ASP A 2 -34.69 -26.67 -0.89
CA ASP A 2 -33.66 -26.36 0.10
C ASP A 2 -32.40 -26.97 -0.50
N ASN A 3 -31.44 -26.12 -0.90
CA ASN A 3 -30.10 -26.62 -1.15
C ASN A 3 -29.08 -25.53 -0.84
N SER A 4 -28.39 -25.77 0.27
CA SER A 4 -27.40 -24.92 0.89
C SER A 4 -26.10 -24.88 0.09
N ALA A 5 -25.45 -23.73 0.14
CA ALA A 5 -24.18 -23.43 -0.51
C ALA A 5 -23.07 -24.43 -0.15
N ASN A 6 -22.40 -24.95 -1.19
CA ASN A 6 -21.17 -25.73 -1.10
C ASN A 6 -20.06 -24.93 -0.39
N GLN A 7 -19.69 -25.33 0.82
CA GLN A 7 -18.43 -24.92 1.45
C GLN A 7 -17.33 -25.89 1.01
N SER A 8 -16.39 -25.36 0.22
CA SER A 8 -15.18 -26.07 -0.20
C SER A 8 -14.27 -26.28 1.02
N ARG A 9 -14.11 -27.54 1.41
CA ARG A 9 -13.11 -28.01 2.38
C ARG A 9 -11.70 -27.76 1.82
N GLY A 10 -11.01 -26.73 2.31
CA GLY A 10 -9.56 -26.62 2.23
C GLY A 10 -8.96 -27.39 3.40
N GLY A 11 -8.08 -28.35 3.13
CA GLY A 11 -7.55 -29.27 4.13
C GLY A 11 -6.54 -28.61 5.07
N ASP A 12 -6.76 -28.77 6.37
CA ASP A 12 -5.79 -28.42 7.40
C ASP A 12 -4.73 -29.52 7.51
N SER A 13 -3.48 -29.15 7.25
CA SER A 13 -2.30 -29.97 7.47
C SER A 13 -2.20 -30.36 8.95
N SER A 14 -2.25 -31.66 9.23
CA SER A 14 -2.10 -32.24 10.56
C SER A 14 -0.65 -32.16 11.02
N PHE A 15 -0.33 -31.21 11.90
CA PHE A 15 0.87 -31.27 12.72
C PHE A 15 0.54 -32.10 13.96
N LYS A 16 1.02 -33.35 14.00
CA LYS A 16 0.94 -34.20 15.20
C LYS A 16 1.89 -33.63 16.24
N THR A 17 1.38 -32.92 17.22
CA THR A 17 2.12 -32.58 18.44
C THR A 17 2.16 -33.83 19.32
N GLU A 18 3.34 -34.40 19.51
CA GLU A 18 3.57 -35.51 20.44
C GLU A 18 3.15 -35.08 21.85
N GLN A 19 2.33 -35.92 22.50
CA GLN A 19 1.85 -35.74 23.85
C GLN A 19 3.02 -35.87 24.85
N LEU A 20 3.38 -34.76 25.51
CA LEU A 20 3.97 -34.82 26.84
C LEU A 20 2.84 -34.67 27.85
N GLN A 21 2.65 -35.75 28.61
CA GLN A 21 1.75 -35.86 29.73
C GLN A 21 2.18 -34.89 30.83
N GLU A 22 1.35 -33.89 31.12
CA GLU A 22 1.49 -33.08 32.34
C GLU A 22 0.16 -33.00 33.09
N ASP A 23 0.34 -33.15 34.40
CA ASP A 23 -0.65 -33.27 35.45
C ASP A 23 -1.79 -32.26 35.41
N SER A 24 -2.91 -32.74 35.93
CA SER A 24 -4.18 -32.04 36.09
C SER A 24 -4.06 -30.93 37.15
N SER A 25 -3.51 -29.76 36.80
CA SER A 25 -3.42 -28.59 37.70
C SER A 25 -3.14 -27.25 36.99
N LYS A 26 -3.77 -26.91 35.84
CA LYS A 26 -3.64 -25.55 35.25
C LYS A 26 -4.98 -25.05 34.69
N ALA A 27 -5.98 -24.90 35.56
CA ALA A 27 -7.13 -24.08 35.23
C ALA A 27 -6.73 -22.60 35.35
N ASN A 28 -6.78 -21.88 34.23
CA ASN A 28 -6.75 -20.41 34.11
C ASN A 28 -5.39 -19.69 33.95
N ALA A 29 -4.47 -20.22 33.14
CA ALA A 29 -3.46 -19.34 32.55
C ALA A 29 -4.06 -18.62 31.32
N PRO A 30 -4.11 -17.27 31.26
CA PRO A 30 -4.60 -16.57 30.08
C PRO A 30 -3.70 -16.90 28.89
N ALA A 31 -4.32 -17.17 27.73
CA ALA A 31 -3.61 -17.44 26.50
C ALA A 31 -2.67 -16.28 26.15
N PHE A 32 -1.46 -16.59 25.67
CA PHE A 32 -0.51 -15.57 25.25
C PHE A 32 -1.09 -14.73 24.09
N VAL A 33 -1.05 -13.41 24.24
CA VAL A 33 -1.49 -12.45 23.22
C VAL A 33 -0.27 -11.71 22.66
N ASN A 34 -0.05 -11.82 21.35
CA ASN A 34 0.98 -11.07 20.66
C ASN A 34 0.49 -9.64 20.32
N HIS A 35 0.70 -8.74 21.27
CA HIS A 35 0.31 -7.33 21.16
C HIS A 35 0.99 -6.60 19.99
N GLY A 36 2.22 -6.96 19.63
CA GLY A 36 2.94 -6.37 18.51
C GLY A 36 2.32 -6.71 17.15
N LEU A 37 1.92 -7.98 16.97
CA LEU A 37 1.22 -8.42 15.77
C LEU A 37 -0.15 -7.75 15.61
N LEU A 38 -0.89 -7.59 16.72
CA LEU A 38 -2.16 -6.87 16.75
C LEU A 38 -1.99 -5.41 16.30
N LEU A 39 -1.00 -4.70 16.86
CA LEU A 39 -0.72 -3.31 16.50
C LEU A 39 -0.28 -3.16 15.04
N TRP A 40 0.57 -4.06 14.53
CA TRP A 40 0.98 -4.04 13.13
C TRP A 40 -0.20 -4.24 12.17
N ASN A 41 -1.07 -5.21 12.47
CA ASN A 41 -2.26 -5.45 11.66
C ASN A 41 -3.20 -4.23 11.64
N GLN A 42 -3.38 -3.56 12.78
CA GLN A 42 -4.17 -2.34 12.87
C GLN A 42 -3.58 -1.20 12.02
N ASN A 43 -2.29 -0.93 12.17
CA ASN A 43 -1.59 0.12 11.41
C ASN A 43 -1.63 -0.15 9.90
N ARG A 44 -1.45 -1.41 9.49
CA ARG A 44 -1.54 -1.82 8.09
C ARG A 44 -2.93 -1.59 7.51
N GLN A 45 -3.98 -1.93 8.25
CA GLN A 45 -5.36 -1.69 7.83
C GLN A 45 -5.64 -0.19 7.63
N GLN A 46 -5.17 0.65 8.56
CA GLN A 46 -5.28 2.11 8.43
C GLN A 46 -4.53 2.64 7.20
N TRP A 47 -3.31 2.15 6.94
CA TRP A 47 -2.54 2.56 5.76
C TRP A 47 -3.25 2.20 4.43
N LEU A 48 -3.82 1.00 4.35
CA LEU A 48 -4.57 0.56 3.17
C LEU A 48 -5.85 1.37 2.94
N GLN A 49 -6.53 1.78 4.01
CA GLN A 49 -7.70 2.66 3.93
C GLN A 49 -7.30 4.07 3.46
N ASN A 50 -6.20 4.61 4.00
CA ASN A 50 -5.69 5.94 3.65
C ASN A 50 -5.14 6.02 2.21
N LYS A 51 -4.70 4.91 1.61
CA LYS A 51 -4.22 4.86 0.21
C LYS A 51 -5.30 5.24 -0.80
N LYS A 52 -6.58 4.94 -0.52
CA LYS A 52 -7.70 5.30 -1.41
C LYS A 52 -8.06 6.78 -1.31
N ALA A 53 -8.02 7.36 -0.11
CA ALA A 53 -8.25 8.78 0.12
C ALA A 53 -7.12 9.63 -0.49
N ASN A 54 -5.86 9.28 -0.21
CA ASN A 54 -4.69 9.99 -0.74
C ASN A 54 -4.64 9.98 -2.28
N ARG A 55 -5.00 8.86 -2.95
CA ARG A 55 -5.06 8.85 -4.42
C ARG A 55 -6.12 9.79 -4.98
N LYS A 56 -7.29 9.90 -4.33
CA LYS A 56 -8.34 10.84 -4.77
C LYS A 56 -7.91 12.28 -4.55
N GLU A 57 -7.29 12.60 -3.41
CA GLU A 57 -6.76 13.94 -3.14
C GLU A 57 -5.60 14.33 -4.08
N GLN A 58 -4.75 13.36 -4.47
CA GLN A 58 -3.69 13.61 -5.45
C GLN A 58 -4.24 13.91 -6.84
N LEU A 59 -5.34 13.27 -7.26
CA LEU A 59 -5.98 13.53 -8.55
C LEU A 59 -6.77 14.85 -8.61
N ILE A 60 -7.21 15.38 -7.46
CA ILE A 60 -8.00 16.62 -7.38
C ILE A 60 -7.11 17.86 -7.21
N ARG A 61 -5.82 17.69 -6.87
CA ARG A 61 -4.90 18.82 -6.73
C ARG A 61 -4.63 19.47 -8.08
N GLU A 62 -4.61 20.80 -8.08
CA GLU A 62 -4.15 21.58 -9.23
C GLU A 62 -2.71 21.20 -9.61
N PRO A 63 -2.39 21.18 -10.92
CA PRO A 63 -1.04 20.91 -11.39
C PRO A 63 -0.02 21.80 -10.69
N LYS A 64 1.02 21.21 -10.10
CA LYS A 64 2.08 21.98 -9.44
C LYS A 64 3.09 22.51 -10.45
N LEU A 65 3.22 21.83 -11.58
CA LEU A 65 4.01 22.25 -12.71
C LEU A 65 3.24 23.29 -13.53
N SER A 66 3.93 24.36 -13.91
CA SER A 66 3.38 25.33 -14.86
C SER A 66 3.27 24.69 -16.23
N TRP A 67 2.17 24.95 -16.94
CA TRP A 67 1.99 24.53 -18.33
C TRP A 67 3.06 25.09 -19.27
N ASN A 68 3.66 26.23 -18.90
CA ASN A 68 4.72 26.88 -19.66
C ASN A 68 6.12 26.53 -19.13
N ALA A 69 6.25 25.52 -18.28
CA ALA A 69 7.55 25.09 -17.79
C ALA A 69 8.35 24.44 -18.93
N THR A 70 9.65 24.71 -18.97
CA THR A 70 10.59 24.05 -19.89
C THR A 70 11.47 23.07 -19.12
N TYR A 71 12.07 22.10 -19.82
CA TYR A 71 13.00 21.15 -19.23
C TYR A 71 14.12 21.86 -18.46
N ASP A 72 14.78 22.84 -19.08
CA ASP A 72 15.84 23.63 -18.45
C ASP A 72 15.37 24.40 -17.21
N SER A 73 14.13 24.93 -17.22
CA SER A 73 13.60 25.66 -16.07
C SER A 73 13.32 24.75 -14.87
N LEU A 74 13.03 23.46 -15.09
CA LEU A 74 12.68 22.51 -14.03
C LEU A 74 13.86 21.66 -13.58
N LEU A 75 14.72 21.24 -14.53
CA LEU A 75 15.78 20.26 -14.33
C LEU A 75 17.18 20.81 -14.63
N GLY A 76 17.31 22.07 -15.06
CA GLY A 76 18.60 22.74 -15.24
C GLY A 76 19.34 23.04 -13.93
N SER A 77 18.71 22.77 -12.77
CA SER A 77 19.27 22.98 -11.43
C SER A 77 18.93 21.80 -10.52
N ASN A 78 19.88 21.37 -9.68
CA ASN A 78 19.68 20.33 -8.67
C ASN A 78 19.04 20.83 -7.36
N LYS A 79 18.53 22.06 -7.35
CA LYS A 79 17.84 22.62 -6.18
C LYS A 79 16.49 21.91 -5.98
N PRO A 80 16.10 21.61 -4.73
CA PRO A 80 14.78 21.04 -4.45
C PRO A 80 13.66 21.95 -4.95
N PHE A 81 12.56 21.35 -5.41
CA PHE A 81 11.37 22.09 -5.77
C PHE A 81 10.76 22.79 -4.54
N PRO A 82 10.15 23.99 -4.72
CA PRO A 82 9.50 24.71 -3.61
C PRO A 82 8.38 23.91 -2.95
N GLN A 83 7.76 22.99 -3.70
CA GLN A 83 6.69 22.11 -3.24
C GLN A 83 6.87 20.71 -3.84
N PRO A 84 6.50 19.63 -3.12
CA PRO A 84 6.61 18.26 -3.63
C PRO A 84 5.72 18.03 -4.84
N ILE A 85 6.32 17.71 -5.99
CA ILE A 85 5.60 17.41 -7.23
C ILE A 85 5.16 15.94 -7.22
N PRO A 86 3.89 15.62 -7.49
CA PRO A 86 3.45 14.24 -7.65
C PRO A 86 4.22 13.57 -8.79
N LEU A 87 4.63 12.31 -8.60
CA LEU A 87 5.42 11.61 -9.62
C LEU A 87 4.70 11.53 -10.97
N GLY A 88 3.37 11.34 -10.96
CA GLY A 88 2.56 11.32 -12.19
C GLY A 88 2.70 12.59 -13.01
N GLU A 89 2.55 13.76 -12.37
CA GLU A 89 2.74 15.07 -13.03
C GLU A 89 4.12 15.21 -13.68
N MET A 90 5.18 14.77 -13.02
CA MET A 90 6.54 14.85 -13.57
C MET A 90 6.72 13.92 -14.77
N VAL A 91 6.12 12.72 -14.73
CA VAL A 91 6.16 11.78 -15.85
C VAL A 91 5.39 12.34 -17.05
N ASP A 92 4.18 12.85 -16.83
CA ASP A 92 3.34 13.44 -17.89
C ASP A 92 4.09 14.61 -18.56
N PHE A 93 4.67 15.52 -17.77
CA PHE A 93 5.49 16.63 -18.28
C PHE A 93 6.69 16.17 -19.14
N LEU A 94 7.40 15.14 -18.72
CA LEU A 94 8.57 14.64 -19.46
C LEU A 94 8.18 13.99 -20.78
N VAL A 95 7.05 13.26 -20.80
CA VAL A 95 6.51 12.67 -22.02
C VAL A 95 6.18 13.77 -23.03
N ASP A 96 5.49 14.84 -22.61
CA ASP A 96 5.14 15.97 -23.48
C ASP A 96 6.38 16.63 -24.10
N ILE A 97 7.47 16.81 -23.33
CA ILE A 97 8.74 17.38 -23.81
C ILE A 97 9.38 16.47 -24.85
N TRP A 98 9.47 15.16 -24.57
CA TRP A 98 10.11 14.20 -25.49
C TRP A 98 9.36 14.05 -26.80
N GLU A 99 8.03 14.09 -26.77
CA GLU A 99 7.20 14.12 -27.98
C GLU A 99 7.45 15.40 -28.80
N GLN A 100 7.55 16.57 -28.15
CA GLN A 100 7.86 17.83 -28.83
C GLN A 100 9.26 17.86 -29.45
N GLU A 101 10.24 17.19 -28.83
CA GLU A 101 11.61 17.08 -29.34
C GLU A 101 11.78 16.01 -30.43
N GLY A 102 10.75 15.19 -30.71
CA GLY A 102 10.80 14.14 -31.72
C GLY A 102 11.67 12.94 -31.33
N LEU A 103 11.83 12.67 -30.03
CA LEU A 103 12.63 11.53 -29.52
C LEU A 103 12.01 10.16 -29.83
N TYR A 104 10.75 10.14 -30.29
CA TYR A 104 9.98 8.94 -30.58
C TYR A 104 9.73 8.70 -32.09
N ASP A 105 10.24 9.57 -32.97
CA ASP A 105 10.09 9.49 -34.44
C ASP A 105 11.24 8.75 -35.15
#